data_AF-A0A925XZQ9-F1
#
_entry.id   AF-A0A925XZQ9-F1
#
_cell.length_a   1.000
_cell.length_b   1.000
_cell.length_c   1.000
_cell.angle_alpha   90.00
_cell.angle_beta   90.00
_cell.angle_gamma   90.00
#
_symmetry.space_group_name_H-M   'P 1'
#
loop_
_entity.id
_entity.type
_entity.pdbx_description
1 polymer ?
#
loop_
_entity_poly.entity_id
_entity_poly.type
_entity_poly.pdbx_seq_one_letter_code
_entity_poly.pdbx_strand_id
1 'polypeptide(L)'
;MNIQRFLFSITLIFLVGASTQYLQSQSSLDVVADVVQFRGEGARTRWEFQYSFVDTTLRYVVSPTGFVGELLCTLEVVSEVGDTTHDEWIAAASSMQSVPEHQKYYSGVRPLTLTPGKYTVRFTATDVHQRESTVTSNFVTTVMPYSFRLSMSDVMFVMPLKTGVDDRFNRNGEAAVPNPRHEILGRDPSICIYAEVYNALRNKADTFAIEFQVLDNVREEQLTSYIRQTGMSDGLVIREEIPAGALRSGVYTLRVRVMSNDLAVVHETREERFYILNPELPPEGRILLTEDEEFQASEWSVMSGERLAHELELSDVLASEAEKSIRVQCTDDRSKQRYLYRFW
;
A
#
# COMPACT_ATOMS: atom_id res chain seq x y z
N MET A 1 20.53 60.55 62.53
CA MET A 1 20.03 61.21 61.31
C MET A 1 20.95 60.82 60.16
N ASN A 2 20.47 59.98 59.24
CA ASN A 2 20.93 59.71 57.85
C ASN A 2 22.30 59.03 57.63
N ILE A 3 22.60 58.17 56.64
CA ILE A 3 21.92 57.31 55.64
C ILE A 3 23.08 56.55 54.90
N GLN A 4 22.78 55.44 54.20
CA GLN A 4 23.59 54.65 53.22
C GLN A 4 24.51 53.56 53.80
N ARG A 5 24.13 52.27 53.77
CA ARG A 5 24.00 51.31 52.65
C ARG A 5 25.34 50.97 51.96
N PHE A 6 25.81 49.73 52.14
CA PHE A 6 26.17 48.85 51.00
C PHE A 6 26.16 47.39 51.45
N LEU A 7 25.14 46.64 50.99
CA LEU A 7 25.10 45.18 51.00
C LEU A 7 25.98 44.69 49.84
N PHE A 8 26.81 43.67 50.08
CA PHE A 8 27.34 42.82 49.01
C PHE A 8 26.66 41.46 49.14
N SER A 9 25.63 41.24 48.32
CA SER A 9 24.97 39.95 48.14
C SER A 9 25.87 39.02 47.33
N ILE A 10 26.20 37.86 47.89
CA ILE A 10 26.81 36.74 47.19
C ILE A 10 25.70 36.03 46.42
N THR A 11 25.67 36.20 45.10
CA THR A 11 24.75 35.48 44.21
C THR A 11 25.37 34.12 43.86
N LEU A 12 24.80 33.07 44.44
CA LEU A 12 25.10 31.67 44.14
C LEU A 12 24.48 31.31 42.77
N ILE A 13 25.32 31.14 41.74
CA ILE A 13 24.89 30.66 40.41
C ILE A 13 24.71 29.14 40.50
N PHE A 14 23.46 28.68 40.50
CA PHE A 14 23.10 27.28 40.28
C PHE A 14 23.38 26.92 38.80
N LEU A 15 24.46 26.19 38.54
CA LEU A 15 24.64 25.47 37.29
C LEU A 15 23.66 24.28 37.28
N VAL A 16 22.47 24.51 36.73
CA VAL A 16 21.57 23.41 36.33
C VAL A 16 22.18 22.82 35.06
N GLY A 17 22.85 21.67 35.22
CA GLY A 17 23.28 20.83 34.11
C GLY A 17 22.04 20.34 33.36
N ALA A 18 21.68 21.04 32.29
CA ALA A 18 20.76 20.55 31.29
C ALA A 18 21.41 19.33 30.63
N SER A 19 21.05 18.13 31.10
CA SER A 19 21.27 16.91 30.35
C SER A 19 20.40 16.99 29.11
N THR A 20 21.02 17.26 27.97
CA THR A 20 20.41 17.07 26.66
C THR A 20 20.15 15.58 26.50
N GLN A 21 18.96 15.14 26.90
CA GLN A 21 18.43 13.87 26.45
C GLN A 21 18.23 13.99 24.94
N TYR A 22 19.20 13.45 24.20
CA TYR A 22 18.99 13.12 22.79
C TYR A 22 17.86 12.09 22.76
N LEU A 23 16.64 12.56 22.50
CA LEU A 23 15.59 11.74 21.94
C LEU A 23 16.08 11.27 20.58
N GLN A 24 16.83 10.17 20.54
CA GLN A 24 16.95 9.40 19.31
C GLN A 24 15.53 8.97 18.96
N SER A 25 14.96 9.53 17.88
CA SER A 25 13.72 8.99 17.34
C SER A 25 13.99 7.52 17.06
N GLN A 26 13.32 6.64 17.80
CA GLN A 26 13.35 5.22 17.56
C GLN A 26 12.82 5.00 16.15
N SER A 27 13.72 4.76 15.18
CA SER A 27 13.30 4.52 13.79
C SER A 27 12.49 3.25 13.79
N SER A 28 11.17 3.36 13.59
CA SER A 28 10.30 2.20 13.47
C SER A 28 10.74 1.35 12.28
N LEU A 29 10.74 0.02 12.45
CA LEU A 29 10.96 -0.91 11.34
C LEU A 29 9.93 -0.67 10.23
N ASP A 30 10.39 -0.32 9.03
CA ASP A 30 9.58 -0.19 7.82
C ASP A 30 9.67 -1.50 7.03
N VAL A 31 8.71 -2.38 7.33
CA VAL A 31 8.53 -3.66 6.65
C VAL A 31 7.10 -3.73 6.14
N VAL A 32 6.95 -3.92 4.84
CA VAL A 32 5.65 -4.20 4.21
C VAL A 32 5.56 -5.67 3.84
N ALA A 33 4.34 -6.17 3.79
CA ALA A 33 4.04 -7.51 3.33
C ALA A 33 2.84 -7.51 2.40
N ASP A 34 2.87 -8.41 1.43
CA ASP A 34 1.80 -8.66 0.49
C ASP A 34 1.69 -10.18 0.23
N VAL A 35 0.59 -10.59 -0.37
CA VAL A 35 0.27 -12.00 -0.63
C VAL A 35 -0.31 -12.15 -2.02
N VAL A 36 0.24 -13.11 -2.76
CA VAL A 36 -0.30 -13.53 -4.06
C VAL A 36 -0.52 -15.02 -4.10
N GLN A 37 -1.47 -15.44 -4.92
CA GLN A 37 -1.85 -16.84 -5.07
C GLN A 37 -1.65 -17.32 -6.51
N PHE A 38 -1.10 -18.52 -6.62
CA PHE A 38 -0.92 -19.26 -7.86
C PHE A 38 -1.51 -20.67 -7.73
N ARG A 39 -1.81 -21.30 -8.85
CA ARG A 39 -2.26 -22.70 -8.86
C ARG A 39 -1.14 -23.58 -8.33
N GLY A 40 -1.42 -24.32 -7.27
CA GLY A 40 -0.51 -25.31 -6.72
C GLY A 40 -0.69 -26.69 -7.35
N GLU A 41 -0.07 -27.69 -6.73
CA GLU A 41 -0.25 -29.09 -7.13
C GLU A 41 -1.57 -29.68 -6.60
N GLY A 42 -2.26 -30.42 -7.46
CA GLY A 42 -3.53 -31.07 -7.11
C GLY A 42 -4.62 -30.05 -6.79
N ALA A 43 -5.25 -30.20 -5.62
CA ALA A 43 -6.31 -29.31 -5.14
C ALA A 43 -5.78 -28.19 -4.21
N ARG A 44 -4.46 -28.00 -4.14
CA ARG A 44 -3.83 -27.00 -3.28
C ARG A 44 -3.47 -25.75 -4.06
N THR A 45 -3.30 -24.66 -3.32
CA THR A 45 -2.92 -23.35 -3.83
C THR A 45 -1.52 -23.03 -3.35
N ARG A 46 -0.68 -22.56 -4.27
CA ARG A 46 0.61 -21.97 -3.95
C ARG A 46 0.34 -20.55 -3.48
N TRP A 47 0.39 -20.37 -2.18
CA TRP A 47 0.18 -19.11 -1.50
C TRP A 47 1.54 -18.52 -1.18
N GLU A 48 1.82 -17.32 -1.64
CA GLU A 48 3.14 -16.72 -1.47
C GLU A 48 3.09 -15.45 -0.66
N PHE A 49 3.74 -15.52 0.49
CA PHE A 49 4.03 -14.35 1.28
C PHE A 49 5.21 -13.59 0.67
N GLN A 50 5.00 -12.31 0.43
CA GLN A 50 6.02 -11.41 -0.09
C GLN A 50 6.26 -10.33 0.94
N TYR A 51 7.51 -9.92 1.11
CA TYR A 51 7.85 -8.85 2.04
C TYR A 51 8.92 -7.97 1.45
N SER A 52 8.94 -6.73 1.93
CA SER A 52 9.94 -5.74 1.53
C SER A 52 10.29 -4.81 2.68
N PHE A 53 11.56 -4.47 2.82
CA PHE A 53 12.04 -3.52 3.82
C PHE A 53 13.11 -2.58 3.24
N VAL A 54 13.19 -1.35 3.76
CA VAL A 54 14.20 -0.37 3.33
C VAL A 54 15.57 -0.72 3.90
N ASP A 55 16.60 -0.52 3.09
CA ASP A 55 18.01 -0.70 3.49
C ASP A 55 18.44 0.16 4.68
N THR A 56 17.72 1.24 5.01
CA THR A 56 17.99 2.12 6.15
C THR A 56 17.30 1.71 7.45
N THR A 57 16.43 0.69 7.44
CA THR A 57 15.61 0.36 8.61
C THR A 57 16.34 -0.47 9.67
N LEU A 58 17.39 -1.20 9.25
CA LEU A 58 18.10 -2.14 10.11
C LEU A 58 19.31 -1.49 10.78
N ARG A 59 19.65 -1.97 11.97
CA ARG A 59 20.92 -1.72 12.62
C ARG A 59 21.99 -2.61 11.99
N TYR A 60 22.98 -1.97 11.38
CA TYR A 60 24.09 -2.67 10.75
C TYR A 60 25.24 -2.92 11.74
N VAL A 61 25.79 -4.13 11.70
CA VAL A 61 26.99 -4.54 12.45
C VAL A 61 28.10 -4.93 11.49
N VAL A 62 29.35 -4.89 11.97
CA VAL A 62 30.53 -5.23 11.16
C VAL A 62 30.48 -6.70 10.74
N SER A 63 30.76 -6.96 9.47
CA SER A 63 30.93 -8.30 8.88
C SER A 63 32.26 -8.39 8.12
N PRO A 64 32.74 -9.59 7.74
CA PRO A 64 34.01 -9.74 7.02
C PRO A 64 34.09 -8.96 5.69
N THR A 65 32.95 -8.64 5.08
CA THR A 65 32.85 -7.98 3.76
C THR A 65 32.27 -6.57 3.85
N GLY A 66 32.11 -6.00 5.04
CA GLY A 66 31.54 -4.66 5.25
C GLY A 66 30.63 -4.64 6.47
N PHE A 67 29.37 -4.32 6.25
CA PHE A 67 28.34 -4.31 7.28
C PHE A 67 27.14 -5.16 6.86
N VAL A 68 26.46 -5.75 7.85
CA VAL A 68 25.24 -6.53 7.65
C VAL A 68 24.17 -6.08 8.63
N GLY A 69 22.96 -5.87 8.13
CA GLY A 69 21.74 -5.78 8.92
C GLY A 69 20.93 -7.05 8.72
N GLU A 70 20.34 -7.57 9.79
CA GLU A 70 19.59 -8.82 9.76
C GLU A 70 18.21 -8.64 10.37
N LEU A 71 17.20 -9.15 9.67
CA LEU A 71 15.80 -9.13 10.07
C LEU A 71 15.35 -10.58 10.32
N LEU A 72 15.01 -10.91 11.56
CA LEU A 72 14.38 -12.17 11.91
C LEU A 72 12.90 -12.06 11.59
N CYS A 73 12.44 -12.89 10.66
CA CYS A 73 11.07 -12.95 10.20
C CYS A 73 10.42 -14.25 10.70
N THR A 74 9.24 -14.14 11.30
CA THR A 74 8.39 -15.28 11.64
C THR A 74 7.02 -15.12 11.00
N LEU A 75 6.52 -16.21 10.42
CA LEU A 75 5.22 -16.28 9.77
C LEU A 75 4.42 -17.41 10.41
N GLU A 76 3.21 -17.11 10.86
CA GLU A 76 2.25 -18.08 11.35
C GLU A 76 0.96 -17.94 10.54
N VAL A 77 0.49 -19.05 9.98
CA VAL A 77 -0.72 -19.13 9.16
C VAL A 77 -1.64 -20.18 9.77
N VAL A 78 -2.78 -19.75 10.30
CA VAL A 78 -3.73 -20.58 11.04
C VAL A 78 -5.04 -20.69 10.27
N SER A 79 -5.47 -21.91 9.95
CA SER A 79 -6.75 -22.18 9.30
C SER A 79 -7.93 -22.04 10.28
N GLU A 80 -9.15 -21.93 9.76
CA GLU A 80 -10.38 -21.92 10.58
C GLU A 80 -10.57 -23.19 11.41
N VAL A 81 -9.99 -24.33 11.00
CA VAL A 81 -10.07 -25.60 11.73
C VAL A 81 -8.92 -25.81 12.73
N GLY A 82 -8.00 -24.85 12.84
CA GLY A 82 -6.90 -24.85 13.80
C GLY A 82 -5.58 -25.44 13.30
N ASP A 83 -5.50 -25.86 12.03
CA ASP A 83 -4.22 -26.24 11.42
C ASP A 83 -3.30 -25.01 11.33
N THR A 84 -2.11 -25.11 11.92
CA THR A 84 -1.10 -24.04 11.94
C THR A 84 0.09 -24.41 11.06
N THR A 85 0.46 -23.51 10.16
CA THR A 85 1.75 -23.52 9.45
C THR A 85 2.64 -22.44 10.03
N HIS A 86 3.89 -22.78 10.34
CA HIS A 86 4.87 -21.84 10.89
C HIS A 86 6.15 -21.88 10.05
N ASP A 87 6.70 -20.70 9.77
CA ASP A 87 7.98 -20.53 9.10
C ASP A 87 8.80 -19.41 9.77
N GLU A 88 10.12 -19.58 9.80
CA GLU A 88 11.06 -18.65 10.43
C GLU A 88 12.33 -18.55 9.58
N TRP A 89 12.78 -17.31 9.33
CA TRP A 89 13.99 -17.07 8.54
C TRP A 89 14.67 -15.75 8.86
N ILE A 90 15.93 -15.61 8.45
CA ILE A 90 16.66 -14.34 8.49
C ILE A 90 16.71 -13.75 7.08
N ALA A 91 16.30 -12.49 6.95
CA ALA A 91 16.54 -11.68 5.77
C ALA A 91 17.71 -10.73 6.03
N ALA A 92 18.78 -10.85 5.25
CA ALA A 92 19.99 -10.07 5.42
C ALA A 92 20.10 -8.96 4.36
N ALA A 93 20.61 -7.81 4.79
CA ALA A 93 20.97 -6.67 3.96
C ALA A 93 22.46 -6.36 4.14
N SER A 94 23.20 -6.24 3.04
CA SER A 94 24.62 -5.89 3.08
C SER A 94 24.81 -4.41 2.74
N SER A 95 25.79 -3.78 3.39
CA SER A 95 26.15 -2.38 3.18
C SER A 95 27.66 -2.18 3.32
N MET A 96 28.20 -1.16 2.65
CA MET A 96 29.58 -0.70 2.86
C MET A 96 29.69 0.30 4.02
N GLN A 97 28.57 0.76 4.57
CA GLN A 97 28.47 1.76 5.63
C GLN A 97 27.64 1.22 6.80
N SER A 98 28.00 1.63 8.02
CA SER A 98 27.25 1.28 9.25
C SER A 98 25.89 1.98 9.35
N VAL A 99 25.70 3.08 8.62
CA VAL A 99 24.44 3.82 8.51
C VAL A 99 24.27 4.12 7.02
N PRO A 100 23.60 3.24 6.25
CA PRO A 100 23.40 3.46 4.83
C PRO A 100 22.45 4.64 4.57
N GLU A 101 22.66 5.32 3.46
CA GLU A 101 21.64 6.16 2.83
C GLU A 101 20.68 5.28 2.02
N HIS A 102 19.42 5.72 1.86
CA HIS A 102 18.44 4.93 1.14
C HIS A 102 18.79 4.79 -0.34
N GLN A 103 18.96 3.55 -0.80
CA GLN A 103 19.28 3.23 -2.20
C GLN A 103 18.32 2.20 -2.80
N LYS A 104 17.79 1.28 -1.98
CA LYS A 104 16.94 0.20 -2.46
C LYS A 104 16.05 -0.39 -1.37
N TYR A 105 15.07 -1.13 -1.84
CA TYR A 105 14.28 -2.04 -1.04
C TYR A 105 14.82 -3.46 -1.17
N TYR A 106 14.87 -4.18 -0.07
CA TYR A 106 15.14 -5.62 -0.06
C TYR A 106 13.83 -6.38 -0.06
N SER A 107 13.60 -7.19 -1.10
CA SER A 107 12.39 -7.99 -1.24
C SER A 107 12.68 -9.47 -1.06
N GLY A 108 11.71 -10.21 -0.53
CA GLY A 108 11.79 -11.65 -0.37
C GLY A 108 10.43 -12.34 -0.55
N VAL A 109 10.48 -13.65 -0.77
CA VAL A 109 9.31 -14.51 -0.98
C VAL A 109 9.37 -15.74 -0.07
N ARG A 110 8.22 -16.17 0.44
CA ARG A 110 8.04 -17.41 1.18
C ARG A 110 6.82 -18.16 0.62
N PRO A 111 7.03 -19.19 -0.22
CA PRO A 111 5.95 -19.97 -0.76
C PRO A 111 5.45 -21.00 0.26
N LEU A 112 4.14 -21.06 0.45
CA LEU A 112 3.43 -22.08 1.20
C LEU A 112 2.46 -22.80 0.27
N THR A 113 2.16 -24.07 0.57
CA THR A 113 1.15 -24.83 -0.16
C THR A 113 -0.04 -25.06 0.76
N LEU A 114 -1.12 -24.31 0.54
CA LEU A 114 -2.29 -24.28 1.41
C LEU A 114 -3.50 -24.89 0.71
N THR A 115 -4.43 -25.45 1.49
CA THR A 115 -5.74 -25.85 0.98
C THR A 115 -6.65 -24.62 0.85
N PRO A 116 -7.62 -24.62 -0.08
CA PRO A 116 -8.60 -23.54 -0.16
C PRO A 116 -9.37 -23.35 1.15
N GLY A 117 -9.53 -22.11 1.58
CA GLY A 117 -10.14 -21.78 2.88
C GLY A 117 -9.73 -20.41 3.41
N LYS A 118 -10.23 -20.04 4.59
CA LYS A 118 -9.83 -18.79 5.26
C LYS A 118 -8.74 -19.06 6.27
N TYR A 119 -7.81 -18.12 6.37
CA TYR A 119 -6.66 -18.19 7.26
C TYR A 119 -6.43 -16.87 7.97
N THR A 120 -6.03 -16.94 9.23
CA THR A 120 -5.44 -15.82 9.97
C THR A 120 -3.93 -15.91 9.83
N VAL A 121 -3.31 -14.82 9.42
CA VAL A 121 -1.87 -14.71 9.22
C VAL A 121 -1.30 -13.74 10.25
N ARG A 122 -0.26 -14.17 10.95
CA ARG A 122 0.58 -13.31 11.78
C ARG A 122 1.99 -13.31 11.23
N PHE A 123 2.48 -12.13 10.87
CA PHE A 123 3.86 -11.92 10.48
C PHE A 123 4.55 -11.02 11.50
N THR A 124 5.69 -11.44 12.01
CA THR A 124 6.52 -10.64 12.91
C THR A 124 7.91 -10.50 12.32
N ALA A 125 8.42 -9.27 12.31
CA ALA A 125 9.77 -8.96 11.86
C ALA A 125 10.52 -8.20 12.97
N THR A 126 11.70 -8.69 13.34
CA THR A 126 12.51 -8.15 14.44
C THR A 126 13.93 -7.91 13.96
N ASP A 127 14.47 -6.72 14.22
CA ASP A 127 15.89 -6.44 13.98
C ASP A 127 16.74 -7.29 14.94
N VAL A 128 17.61 -8.14 14.38
CA VAL A 128 18.44 -9.07 15.15
C VAL A 128 19.41 -8.32 16.08
N HIS A 129 19.88 -7.13 15.69
CA HIS A 129 20.84 -6.31 16.41
C HIS A 129 20.18 -5.21 17.24
N GLN A 130 18.85 -5.05 17.14
CA GLN A 130 18.05 -4.15 17.97
C GLN A 130 16.66 -4.75 18.24
N ARG A 131 16.60 -5.73 19.16
CA ARG A 131 15.37 -6.53 19.41
C ARG A 131 14.12 -5.72 19.80
N GLU A 132 14.30 -4.54 20.40
CA GLU A 132 13.19 -3.62 20.71
C GLU A 132 12.53 -3.06 19.44
N SER A 133 13.24 -3.10 18.31
CA SER A 133 12.72 -2.82 16.99
C SER A 133 12.03 -4.08 16.45
N THR A 134 10.73 -4.16 16.66
CA THR A 134 9.87 -5.26 16.18
C THR A 134 8.58 -4.71 15.60
N VAL A 135 8.16 -5.24 14.47
CA VAL A 135 6.84 -4.97 13.86
C VAL A 135 6.07 -6.28 13.75
N THR A 136 4.77 -6.23 14.01
CA THR A 136 3.87 -7.38 13.81
C THR A 136 2.66 -6.95 13.00
N SER A 137 2.37 -7.69 11.94
CA SER A 137 1.19 -7.55 11.10
C SER A 137 0.28 -8.75 11.30
N ASN A 138 -1.02 -8.49 11.44
CA ASN A 138 -2.04 -9.52 11.50
C ASN A 138 -3.10 -9.22 10.45
N PHE A 139 -3.43 -10.20 9.63
CA PHE A 139 -4.46 -10.06 8.60
C PHE A 139 -5.15 -11.39 8.33
N VAL A 140 -6.31 -11.33 7.68
CA VAL A 140 -7.04 -12.51 7.21
C VAL A 140 -6.85 -12.62 5.71
N THR A 141 -6.61 -13.82 5.22
CA THR A 141 -6.52 -14.12 3.78
C THR A 141 -7.47 -15.26 3.42
N THR A 142 -8.02 -15.22 2.22
CA THR A 142 -8.83 -16.30 1.67
C THR A 142 -8.04 -17.00 0.57
N VAL A 143 -7.67 -18.25 0.82
CA VAL A 143 -7.00 -19.10 -0.16
C VAL A 143 -8.02 -19.61 -1.17
N MET A 144 -7.87 -19.20 -2.42
CA MET A 144 -8.81 -19.51 -3.49
C MET A 144 -8.57 -20.91 -4.07
N PRO A 145 -9.62 -21.66 -4.45
CA PRO A 145 -9.46 -22.88 -5.22
C PRO A 145 -9.22 -22.56 -6.70
N TYR A 146 -8.31 -23.30 -7.34
CA TYR A 146 -8.18 -23.31 -8.80
C TYR A 146 -8.97 -24.48 -9.37
N SER A 147 -9.95 -24.18 -10.22
CA SER A 147 -10.79 -25.18 -10.88
C SER A 147 -10.25 -25.54 -12.27
N PHE A 148 -11.03 -26.30 -13.05
CA PHE A 148 -10.72 -26.60 -14.45
C PHE A 148 -11.20 -25.54 -15.44
N ARG A 149 -11.82 -24.44 -14.96
CA ARG A 149 -12.25 -23.32 -15.81
C ARG A 149 -11.07 -22.42 -16.17
N LEU A 150 -11.17 -21.70 -17.27
CA LEU A 150 -10.23 -20.63 -17.61
C LEU A 150 -10.19 -19.64 -16.44
N SER A 151 -9.02 -19.45 -15.85
CA SER A 151 -8.84 -18.63 -14.65
C SER A 151 -7.45 -17.99 -14.64
N MET A 152 -7.22 -17.09 -13.71
CA MET A 152 -5.93 -16.40 -13.56
C MET A 152 -5.45 -16.45 -12.11
N SER A 153 -4.13 -16.42 -11.91
CA SER A 153 -3.52 -16.13 -10.61
C SER A 153 -3.89 -14.73 -10.13
N ASP A 154 -3.46 -14.38 -8.93
CA ASP A 154 -3.37 -12.97 -8.56
C ASP A 154 -2.36 -12.25 -9.46
N VAL A 155 -2.51 -10.92 -9.55
CA VAL A 155 -1.60 -10.08 -10.32
C VAL A 155 -0.48 -9.65 -9.39
N MET A 156 0.72 -10.17 -9.61
CA MET A 156 1.89 -9.81 -8.82
C MET A 156 2.57 -8.59 -9.44
N PHE A 157 2.64 -7.47 -8.71
CA PHE A 157 3.54 -6.39 -9.08
C PHE A 157 4.98 -6.84 -8.89
N VAL A 158 5.83 -6.50 -9.86
CA VAL A 158 7.23 -6.90 -9.88
C VAL A 158 8.13 -5.70 -10.11
N MET A 159 9.38 -5.81 -9.67
CA MET A 159 10.40 -4.83 -10.00
C MET A 159 10.76 -4.91 -11.49
N PRO A 160 11.15 -3.78 -12.13
CA PRO A 160 11.71 -3.78 -13.48
C PRO A 160 12.89 -4.74 -13.59
N LEU A 161 13.05 -5.38 -14.75
CA LEU A 161 14.13 -6.33 -14.96
C LEU A 161 15.50 -5.65 -14.82
N LYS A 162 16.36 -6.27 -14.01
CA LYS A 162 17.78 -5.93 -13.91
C LYS A 162 18.60 -7.16 -14.24
N THR A 163 19.81 -6.97 -14.71
CA THR A 163 20.75 -8.08 -14.94
C THR A 163 21.10 -8.76 -13.62
N GLY A 164 21.18 -10.10 -13.60
CA GLY A 164 21.60 -10.86 -12.42
C GLY A 164 20.52 -11.01 -11.35
N VAL A 165 19.28 -11.26 -11.76
CA VAL A 165 18.19 -11.61 -10.83
C VAL A 165 18.51 -12.95 -10.17
N ASP A 166 18.35 -13.00 -8.85
CA ASP A 166 18.49 -14.22 -8.05
C ASP A 166 17.50 -15.30 -8.54
N ASP A 167 17.99 -16.52 -8.77
CA ASP A 167 17.21 -17.65 -9.27
C ASP A 167 15.98 -17.97 -8.42
N ARG A 168 15.96 -17.59 -7.13
CA ARG A 168 14.79 -17.72 -6.26
C ARG A 168 13.56 -16.93 -6.74
N PHE A 169 13.77 -15.94 -7.60
CA PHE A 169 12.73 -15.13 -8.22
C PHE A 169 12.38 -15.59 -9.64
N ASN A 170 13.00 -16.67 -10.13
CA ASN A 170 12.61 -17.28 -11.40
C ASN A 170 11.30 -18.07 -11.22
N ARG A 171 10.32 -17.79 -12.08
CA ARG A 171 9.01 -18.42 -12.10
C ARG A 171 8.70 -18.84 -13.52
N ASN A 172 8.62 -20.16 -13.74
CA ASN A 172 8.29 -20.73 -15.04
C ASN A 172 9.17 -20.19 -16.19
N GLY A 173 10.44 -19.91 -15.91
CA GLY A 173 11.41 -19.39 -16.89
C GLY A 173 11.52 -17.86 -16.91
N GLU A 174 10.64 -17.14 -16.22
CA GLU A 174 10.63 -15.68 -16.17
C GLU A 174 11.13 -15.13 -14.83
N ALA A 175 11.97 -14.10 -14.89
CA ALA A 175 12.44 -13.41 -13.69
C ALA A 175 11.34 -12.48 -13.16
N ALA A 176 10.91 -12.68 -11.92
CA ALA A 176 9.79 -11.97 -11.32
C ALA A 176 10.08 -11.64 -9.85
N VAL A 177 10.91 -10.62 -9.64
CA VAL A 177 11.22 -10.07 -8.31
C VAL A 177 9.98 -9.31 -7.82
N PRO A 178 9.37 -9.68 -6.69
CA PRO A 178 8.15 -9.04 -6.23
C PRO A 178 8.39 -7.57 -5.87
N ASN A 179 7.34 -6.76 -6.00
CA ASN A 179 7.26 -5.41 -5.45
C ASN A 179 6.09 -5.32 -4.47
N PRO A 180 6.23 -5.81 -3.21
CA PRO A 180 5.14 -5.87 -2.23
C PRO A 180 4.62 -4.50 -1.78
N ARG A 181 5.37 -3.42 -2.07
CA ARG A 181 4.94 -2.04 -1.78
C ARG A 181 3.92 -1.53 -2.78
N HIS A 182 3.85 -2.15 -3.97
CA HIS A 182 3.06 -1.69 -5.10
C HIS A 182 3.41 -0.24 -5.46
N GLU A 183 4.64 0.19 -5.18
CA GLU A 183 5.13 1.54 -5.45
C GLU A 183 5.97 1.53 -6.72
N ILE A 184 5.64 2.42 -7.66
CA ILE A 184 6.36 2.58 -8.92
C ILE A 184 6.96 3.98 -8.91
N LEU A 185 8.27 4.05 -8.78
CA LEU A 185 9.01 5.29 -8.63
C LEU A 185 9.84 5.60 -9.87
N GLY A 186 9.87 6.86 -10.28
CA GLY A 186 10.78 7.33 -11.33
C GLY A 186 10.18 8.43 -12.20
N ARG A 187 11.02 9.02 -13.06
CA ARG A 187 10.60 10.04 -14.04
C ARG A 187 9.84 9.45 -15.24
N ASP A 188 10.08 8.19 -15.53
CA ASP A 188 9.39 7.42 -16.56
C ASP A 188 8.95 6.09 -15.93
N PRO A 189 7.93 6.13 -15.04
CA PRO A 189 7.46 4.95 -14.34
C PRO A 189 6.90 3.92 -15.31
N SER A 190 7.07 2.65 -14.96
CA SER A 190 6.62 1.52 -15.76
C SER A 190 5.97 0.47 -14.85
N ILE A 191 4.72 0.11 -15.16
CA ILE A 191 3.96 -0.87 -14.39
C ILE A 191 4.39 -2.26 -14.86
N CYS A 192 5.22 -2.90 -14.05
CA CYS A 192 5.67 -4.26 -14.30
C CYS A 192 4.81 -5.24 -13.51
N ILE A 193 4.31 -6.28 -14.18
CA ILE A 193 3.50 -7.32 -13.54
C ILE A 193 3.93 -8.73 -13.94
N TYR A 194 3.50 -9.70 -13.14
CA TYR A 194 3.52 -11.12 -13.45
C TYR A 194 2.17 -11.73 -13.08
N ALA A 195 1.61 -12.54 -13.97
CA ALA A 195 0.42 -13.35 -13.72
C ALA A 195 0.49 -14.66 -14.51
N GLU A 196 -0.32 -15.63 -14.11
CA GLU A 196 -0.46 -16.92 -14.79
C GLU A 196 -1.92 -17.14 -15.20
N VAL A 197 -2.15 -17.47 -16.47
CA VAL A 197 -3.45 -17.86 -16.99
C VAL A 197 -3.51 -19.38 -17.08
N TYR A 198 -4.55 -19.96 -16.50
CA TYR A 198 -4.71 -21.40 -16.36
C TYR A 198 -5.84 -21.95 -17.22
N ASN A 199 -5.68 -23.22 -17.63
CA ASN A 199 -6.69 -24.01 -18.32
C ASN A 199 -7.14 -23.47 -19.69
N ALA A 200 -6.34 -22.64 -20.37
CA ALA A 200 -6.69 -22.10 -21.69
C ALA A 200 -6.85 -23.23 -22.72
N LEU A 201 -5.86 -24.14 -22.80
CA LEU A 201 -5.91 -25.30 -23.70
C LEU A 201 -7.11 -26.20 -23.41
N ARG A 202 -7.33 -26.56 -22.15
CA ARG A 202 -8.45 -27.41 -21.71
C ARG A 202 -9.81 -26.82 -22.03
N ASN A 203 -9.96 -25.50 -21.92
CA ASN A 203 -11.20 -24.81 -22.24
C ASN A 203 -11.34 -24.47 -23.73
N LYS A 204 -10.43 -24.95 -24.58
CA LYS A 204 -10.42 -24.68 -26.03
C LYS A 204 -10.42 -23.18 -26.34
N ALA A 205 -9.76 -22.40 -25.50
CA ALA A 205 -9.54 -20.98 -25.73
C ALA A 205 -8.35 -20.81 -26.68
N ASP A 206 -8.53 -21.19 -27.96
CA ASP A 206 -7.45 -21.23 -28.96
C ASP A 206 -6.68 -19.90 -29.02
N THR A 207 -7.43 -18.79 -28.99
CA THR A 207 -6.91 -17.44 -28.84
C THR A 207 -7.77 -16.65 -27.86
N PHE A 208 -7.15 -15.82 -27.05
CA PHE A 208 -7.82 -14.95 -26.09
C PHE A 208 -7.04 -13.64 -25.94
N ALA A 209 -7.66 -12.64 -25.33
CA ALA A 209 -7.03 -11.36 -25.05
C ALA A 209 -6.84 -11.17 -23.55
N ILE A 210 -5.78 -10.45 -23.18
CA ILE A 210 -5.61 -9.96 -21.83
C ILE A 210 -5.66 -8.43 -21.90
N GLU A 211 -6.61 -7.86 -21.18
CA GLU A 211 -6.78 -6.43 -21.03
C GLU A 211 -6.07 -5.96 -19.76
N PHE A 212 -5.29 -4.89 -19.87
CA PHE A 212 -4.73 -4.15 -18.75
C PHE A 212 -5.34 -2.75 -18.75
N GLN A 213 -6.20 -2.49 -17.77
CA GLN A 213 -6.89 -1.22 -17.60
C GLN A 213 -6.41 -0.55 -16.31
N VAL A 214 -5.81 0.63 -16.42
CA VAL A 214 -5.42 1.47 -15.29
C VAL A 214 -6.52 2.47 -15.00
N LEU A 215 -7.01 2.43 -13.77
CA LEU A 215 -8.05 3.31 -13.26
C LEU A 215 -7.45 4.22 -12.19
N ASP A 216 -7.88 5.48 -12.14
CA ASP A 216 -7.50 6.38 -11.04
C ASP A 216 -8.28 6.07 -9.74
N ASN A 217 -8.13 6.95 -8.74
CA ASN A 217 -8.79 6.81 -7.44
C ASN A 217 -10.33 6.91 -7.50
N VAL A 218 -10.89 7.57 -8.51
CA VAL A 218 -12.35 7.67 -8.75
C VAL A 218 -12.86 6.63 -9.74
N ARG A 219 -11.98 5.71 -10.18
CA ARG A 219 -12.23 4.64 -11.15
C ARG A 219 -12.47 5.13 -12.58
N GLU A 220 -11.97 6.32 -12.93
CA GLU A 220 -11.90 6.74 -14.33
C GLU A 220 -10.72 6.09 -15.03
N GLU A 221 -10.94 5.68 -16.28
CA GLU A 221 -9.92 5.03 -17.10
C GLU A 221 -8.85 6.03 -17.53
N GLN A 222 -7.59 5.70 -17.21
CA GLN A 222 -6.43 6.50 -17.54
C GLN A 222 -5.61 5.87 -18.68
N LEU A 223 -5.59 4.54 -18.74
CA LEU A 223 -4.86 3.78 -19.75
C LEU A 223 -5.52 2.42 -19.94
N THR A 224 -5.66 1.98 -21.19
CA THR A 224 -6.04 0.60 -21.51
C THR A 224 -5.13 0.05 -22.59
N SER A 225 -4.67 -1.18 -22.40
CA SER A 225 -3.88 -1.92 -23.38
C SER A 225 -4.31 -3.38 -23.45
N TYR A 226 -3.99 -4.03 -24.56
CA TYR A 226 -4.37 -5.42 -24.81
C TYR A 226 -3.18 -6.20 -25.37
N ILE A 227 -3.04 -7.44 -24.92
CA ILE A 227 -2.20 -8.43 -25.59
C ILE A 227 -3.05 -9.60 -26.04
N ARG A 228 -2.71 -10.20 -27.19
CA ARG A 228 -3.33 -11.44 -27.65
C ARG A 228 -2.45 -12.61 -27.28
N GLN A 229 -3.06 -13.66 -26.77
CA GLN A 229 -2.40 -14.89 -26.35
C GLN A 229 -3.01 -16.09 -27.05
N THR A 230 -2.17 -17.10 -27.30
CA THR A 230 -2.62 -18.38 -27.87
C THR A 230 -2.75 -19.39 -26.73
N GLY A 231 -3.87 -20.10 -26.65
CA GLY A 231 -4.17 -21.09 -25.60
C GLY A 231 -3.43 -22.41 -25.76
N MET A 232 -2.11 -22.37 -25.91
CA MET A 232 -1.30 -23.56 -26.20
C MET A 232 -1.00 -24.41 -24.97
N SER A 233 -1.24 -23.91 -23.75
CA SER A 233 -0.98 -24.63 -22.50
C SER A 233 -2.07 -24.35 -21.46
N ASP A 234 -2.08 -25.17 -20.41
CA ASP A 234 -2.93 -24.97 -19.22
C ASP A 234 -2.25 -24.11 -18.15
N GLY A 235 -1.12 -23.47 -18.47
CA GLY A 235 -0.35 -22.59 -17.59
C GLY A 235 0.51 -21.65 -18.44
N LEU A 236 -0.07 -20.49 -18.77
CA LEU A 236 0.55 -19.46 -19.59
C LEU A 236 1.06 -18.34 -18.68
N VAL A 237 2.33 -17.99 -18.82
CA VAL A 237 2.96 -16.91 -18.08
C VAL A 237 2.73 -15.59 -18.80
N ILE A 238 2.29 -14.59 -18.04
CA ILE A 238 2.08 -13.22 -18.50
C ILE A 238 3.02 -12.33 -17.71
N ARG A 239 4.05 -11.82 -18.38
CA ARG A 239 4.95 -10.82 -17.85
C ARG A 239 4.87 -9.61 -18.75
N GLU A 240 4.38 -8.51 -18.21
CA GLU A 240 4.15 -7.30 -18.99
C GLU A 240 4.74 -6.08 -18.30
N GLU A 241 5.17 -5.15 -19.13
CA GLU A 241 5.70 -3.87 -18.75
C GLU A 241 4.89 -2.78 -19.47
N ILE A 242 4.07 -2.07 -18.70
CA ILE A 242 3.13 -1.08 -19.23
C ILE A 242 3.70 0.31 -18.94
N PRO A 243 4.07 1.08 -19.99
CA PRO A 243 4.57 2.45 -19.81
C PRO A 243 3.55 3.32 -19.10
N ALA A 244 3.99 3.98 -18.02
CA ALA A 244 3.15 4.83 -17.17
C ALA A 244 3.69 6.26 -17.06
N GLY A 245 4.62 6.67 -17.94
CA GLY A 245 5.25 8.00 -17.94
C GLY A 245 4.27 9.17 -18.01
N ALA A 246 3.10 8.98 -18.59
CA ALA A 246 2.04 9.98 -18.67
C ALA A 246 1.15 10.07 -17.41
N LEU A 247 1.27 9.11 -16.49
CA LEU A 247 0.49 9.08 -15.26
C LEU A 247 1.12 9.98 -14.20
N ARG A 248 0.26 10.73 -13.51
CA ARG A 248 0.64 11.58 -12.39
C ARG A 248 0.97 10.73 -11.17
N SER A 249 1.64 11.33 -10.20
CA SER A 249 1.75 10.77 -8.87
C SER A 249 0.36 10.59 -8.26
N GLY A 250 0.05 9.41 -7.72
CA GLY A 250 -1.28 9.12 -7.22
C GLY A 250 -1.52 7.65 -6.90
N VAL A 251 -2.76 7.36 -6.51
CA VAL A 251 -3.25 6.00 -6.24
C VAL A 251 -4.05 5.53 -7.44
N TYR A 252 -3.74 4.34 -7.93
CA TYR A 252 -4.37 3.74 -9.10
C TYR A 252 -4.82 2.31 -8.80
N THR A 253 -5.73 1.80 -9.62
CA THR A 253 -6.13 0.39 -9.65
C THR A 253 -5.78 -0.19 -11.01
N LEU A 254 -5.00 -1.26 -11.03
CA LEU A 254 -4.78 -2.05 -12.22
C LEU A 254 -5.84 -3.15 -12.27
N ARG A 255 -6.71 -3.08 -13.26
CA ARG A 255 -7.65 -4.14 -13.59
C ARG A 255 -7.09 -4.98 -14.73
N VAL A 256 -6.95 -6.27 -14.49
CA VAL A 256 -6.50 -7.24 -15.48
C VAL A 256 -7.64 -8.20 -15.81
N ARG A 257 -8.01 -8.31 -17.08
CA ARG A 257 -9.08 -9.20 -17.53
C ARG A 257 -8.58 -10.22 -18.54
N VAL A 258 -9.02 -11.46 -18.38
CA VAL A 258 -8.90 -12.49 -19.43
C VAL A 258 -10.20 -12.48 -20.22
N MET A 259 -10.11 -12.20 -21.52
CA MET A 259 -11.27 -11.98 -22.39
C MET A 259 -11.21 -12.90 -23.61
N SER A 260 -12.36 -13.18 -24.22
CA SER A 260 -12.44 -13.83 -25.53
C SER A 260 -11.71 -12.99 -26.59
N ASN A 261 -11.30 -13.62 -27.70
CA ASN A 261 -10.55 -12.95 -28.77
C ASN A 261 -11.33 -11.82 -29.47
N ASP A 262 -12.66 -11.85 -29.42
CA ASP A 262 -13.55 -10.79 -29.91
C ASP A 262 -13.85 -9.71 -28.86
N LEU A 263 -13.24 -9.81 -27.67
CA LEU A 263 -13.42 -8.92 -26.51
C LEU A 263 -14.85 -8.87 -25.97
N ALA A 264 -15.74 -9.77 -26.39
CA ALA A 264 -17.15 -9.74 -25.99
C ALA A 264 -17.40 -10.41 -24.63
N VAL A 265 -16.59 -11.40 -24.26
CA VAL A 265 -16.77 -12.21 -23.06
C VAL A 265 -15.58 -12.01 -22.12
N VAL A 266 -15.85 -11.59 -20.89
CA VAL A 266 -14.87 -11.57 -19.81
C VAL A 266 -14.94 -12.92 -19.08
N HIS A 267 -13.82 -13.66 -19.10
CA HIS A 267 -13.71 -14.94 -18.41
C HIS A 267 -13.29 -14.78 -16.96
N GLU A 268 -12.36 -13.88 -16.69
CA GLU A 268 -11.81 -13.63 -15.36
C GLU A 268 -11.41 -12.16 -15.21
N THR A 269 -11.46 -11.64 -13.98
CA THR A 269 -10.98 -10.30 -13.65
C THR A 269 -10.21 -10.33 -12.32
N ARG A 270 -9.10 -9.60 -12.27
CA ARG A 270 -8.36 -9.27 -11.04
C ARG A 270 -8.15 -7.76 -10.99
N GLU A 271 -8.19 -7.20 -9.80
CA GLU A 271 -7.94 -5.79 -9.56
C GLU A 271 -6.93 -5.68 -8.43
N GLU A 272 -5.89 -4.88 -8.64
CA GLU A 272 -4.92 -4.59 -7.59
C GLU A 272 -4.59 -3.11 -7.52
N ARG A 273 -4.48 -2.59 -6.31
CA ARG A 273 -4.16 -1.18 -6.06
C ARG A 273 -2.65 -0.96 -6.09
N PHE A 274 -2.22 0.14 -6.68
CA PHE A 274 -0.81 0.53 -6.71
C PHE A 274 -0.64 2.05 -6.65
N TYR A 275 0.61 2.48 -6.48
CA TYR A 275 0.99 3.87 -6.32
C TYR A 275 2.03 4.25 -7.35
N ILE A 276 1.83 5.40 -7.99
CA ILE A 276 2.85 6.02 -8.83
C ILE A 276 3.44 7.20 -8.08
N LEU A 277 4.76 7.27 -8.07
CA LEU A 277 5.54 8.40 -7.57
C LEU A 277 6.37 8.95 -8.73
N ASN A 278 5.72 9.82 -9.52
CA ASN A 278 6.29 10.50 -10.68
C ASN A 278 6.65 11.96 -10.33
N PRO A 279 7.94 12.30 -10.16
CA PRO A 279 8.36 13.64 -9.76
C PRO A 279 8.15 14.68 -10.88
N GLU A 280 8.03 14.25 -12.14
CA GLU A 280 7.78 15.15 -13.27
C GLU A 280 6.28 15.53 -13.38
N LEU A 281 5.41 14.66 -12.87
CA LEU A 281 3.97 14.83 -12.86
C LEU A 281 3.43 14.70 -11.43
N PRO A 282 3.51 15.77 -10.61
CA PRO A 282 2.98 15.75 -9.24
C PRO A 282 1.47 15.51 -9.20
N PRO A 283 0.91 15.10 -8.04
CA PRO A 283 -0.52 14.87 -7.91
C PRO A 283 -1.28 16.16 -8.19
N GLU A 284 -2.35 16.10 -8.98
CA GLU A 284 -3.27 17.23 -9.08
C GLU A 284 -4.18 17.24 -7.86
N GLY A 285 -4.14 18.37 -7.14
CA GLY A 285 -4.94 18.60 -5.95
C GLY A 285 -6.43 18.67 -6.29
N ARG A 286 -7.08 17.51 -6.34
CA ARG A 286 -8.48 17.39 -5.96
C ARG A 286 -8.59 16.22 -5.00
N ILE A 287 -8.51 16.55 -3.71
CA ILE A 287 -9.24 15.76 -2.73
C ILE A 287 -10.70 15.99 -3.08
N LEU A 288 -11.30 15.11 -3.87
CA LEU A 288 -12.75 15.07 -4.03
C LEU A 288 -13.29 14.52 -2.71
N LEU A 289 -13.32 15.37 -1.70
CA LEU A 289 -14.14 15.12 -0.53
C LEU A 289 -15.57 15.06 -1.05
N THR A 290 -16.32 14.04 -0.65
CA THR A 290 -17.77 14.07 -0.81
C THR A 290 -18.32 15.32 -0.11
N GLU A 291 -19.46 15.86 -0.53
CA GLU A 291 -20.09 17.02 0.14
C GLU A 291 -20.20 16.82 1.66
N ASP A 292 -20.40 15.56 2.08
CA ASP A 292 -20.41 15.15 3.47
C ASP A 292 -19.04 15.29 4.14
N GLU A 293 -17.95 14.87 3.50
CA GLU A 293 -16.60 15.01 4.02
C GLU A 293 -16.11 16.47 4.00
N GLU A 294 -16.49 17.25 2.99
CA GLU A 294 -16.24 18.70 2.95
C GLU A 294 -16.97 19.40 4.10
N PHE A 295 -18.25 19.06 4.29
CA PHE A 295 -19.02 19.58 5.41
C PHE A 295 -18.38 19.23 6.74
N GLN A 296 -17.97 17.97 6.97
CA GLN A 296 -17.31 17.57 8.22
C GLN A 296 -15.99 18.30 8.46
N ALA A 297 -15.23 18.58 7.40
CA ALA A 297 -13.99 19.36 7.47
C ALA A 297 -14.22 20.87 7.62
N SER A 298 -15.43 21.37 7.34
CA SER A 298 -15.77 22.79 7.40
C SER A 298 -15.95 23.28 8.85
N GLU A 299 -15.81 24.60 9.04
CA GLU A 299 -16.09 25.24 10.33
C GLU A 299 -17.57 25.12 10.77
N TRP A 300 -18.46 24.83 9.82
CA TRP A 300 -19.89 24.69 10.07
C TRP A 300 -20.24 23.39 10.80
N SER A 301 -19.45 22.31 10.65
CA SER A 301 -19.75 21.00 11.27
C SER A 301 -19.74 21.02 12.79
N VAL A 302 -19.01 21.97 13.38
CA VAL A 302 -18.82 22.14 14.83
C VAL A 302 -19.55 23.37 15.38
N MET A 303 -20.26 24.12 14.53
CA MET A 303 -20.89 25.38 14.93
C MET A 303 -22.23 25.14 15.65
N SER A 304 -22.37 25.62 16.88
CA SER A 304 -23.58 25.42 17.69
C SER A 304 -23.96 26.64 18.54
N GLY A 305 -25.17 26.63 19.11
CA GLY A 305 -25.62 27.64 20.08
C GLY A 305 -25.84 29.02 19.47
N GLU A 306 -25.52 30.08 20.22
CA GLU A 306 -25.76 31.48 19.81
C GLU A 306 -25.05 31.84 18.50
N ARG A 307 -23.85 31.29 18.25
CA ARG A 307 -23.12 31.52 17.00
C ARG A 307 -23.86 30.97 15.79
N LEU A 308 -24.41 29.76 15.89
CA LEU A 308 -25.21 29.16 14.83
C LEU A 308 -26.48 29.98 14.56
N ALA A 309 -27.14 30.46 15.62
CA ALA A 309 -28.34 31.30 15.50
C ALA A 309 -28.04 32.63 14.80
N HIS A 310 -26.91 33.26 15.13
CA HIS A 310 -26.49 34.52 14.53
C HIS A 310 -26.19 34.38 13.04
N GLU A 311 -25.45 33.34 12.63
CA GLU A 311 -25.14 33.10 11.22
C GLU A 311 -26.38 32.79 10.37
N LEU A 312 -27.38 32.11 10.96
CA LEU A 312 -28.69 31.90 10.30
C LEU A 312 -29.43 33.22 10.10
N GLU A 313 -29.41 34.12 11.09
CA GLU A 313 -30.02 35.45 10.97
C GLU A 313 -29.32 36.29 9.89
N LEU A 314 -27.99 36.23 9.82
CA LEU A 314 -27.22 36.91 8.77
C LEU A 314 -27.53 36.34 7.39
N SER A 315 -27.66 35.01 7.26
CA SER A 315 -28.02 34.38 6.00
C SER A 315 -29.39 34.84 5.48
N ASP A 316 -30.37 35.08 6.36
CA ASP A 316 -31.72 35.51 5.99
C ASP A 316 -31.77 36.89 5.31
N VAL A 317 -30.78 37.75 5.59
CA VAL A 317 -30.67 39.08 4.97
C VAL A 317 -30.32 38.96 3.48
N LEU A 318 -29.55 37.93 3.12
CA LEU A 318 -29.03 37.70 1.77
C LEU A 318 -29.82 36.63 1.00
N ALA A 319 -30.53 35.75 1.70
CA ALA A 319 -31.23 34.63 1.13
C ALA A 319 -32.40 35.03 0.23
N SER A 320 -32.57 34.27 -0.86
CA SER A 320 -33.78 34.27 -1.68
C SER A 320 -34.97 33.68 -0.94
N GLU A 321 -36.18 33.93 -1.43
CA GLU A 321 -37.40 33.37 -0.83
C GLU A 321 -37.42 31.82 -0.87
N ALA A 322 -36.79 31.21 -1.87
CA ALA A 322 -36.64 29.76 -1.94
C ALA A 322 -35.71 29.24 -0.84
N GLU A 323 -34.57 29.89 -0.61
CA GLU A 323 -33.61 29.49 0.44
C GLU A 323 -34.19 29.69 1.84
N LYS A 324 -34.92 30.79 2.07
CA LYS A 324 -35.66 31.00 3.32
C LYS A 324 -36.68 29.89 3.58
N SER A 325 -37.37 29.44 2.54
CA SER A 325 -38.33 28.32 2.67
C SER A 325 -37.65 27.00 3.05
N ILE A 326 -36.44 26.76 2.56
CA ILE A 326 -35.61 25.60 2.91
C ILE A 326 -35.11 25.73 4.35
N ARG A 327 -34.61 26.91 4.74
CA ARG A 327 -34.14 27.19 6.11
C ARG A 327 -35.21 26.93 7.16
N VAL A 328 -36.44 27.35 6.91
CA VAL A 328 -37.58 27.14 7.82
C VAL A 328 -37.84 25.65 8.08
N GLN A 329 -37.47 24.77 7.15
CA GLN A 329 -37.60 23.31 7.31
C GLN A 329 -36.46 22.70 8.13
N CYS A 330 -35.34 23.41 8.32
CA CYS A 330 -34.20 22.95 9.13
C CYS A 330 -34.47 23.15 10.62
N THR A 331 -35.00 22.12 11.28
CA THR A 331 -35.44 22.21 12.69
C THR A 331 -34.34 21.86 13.69
N ASP A 332 -33.48 20.91 13.35
CA ASP A 332 -32.35 20.47 14.17
C ASP A 332 -31.05 21.20 13.83
N ASP A 333 -30.08 21.16 14.75
CA ASP A 333 -28.82 21.91 14.58
C ASP A 333 -27.97 21.36 13.43
N ARG A 334 -28.03 20.06 13.15
CA ARG A 334 -27.26 19.46 12.06
C ARG A 334 -27.78 19.89 10.69
N SER A 335 -29.10 19.95 10.51
CA SER A 335 -29.69 20.45 9.26
C SER A 335 -29.45 21.95 9.08
N LYS A 336 -29.45 22.75 10.16
CA LYS A 336 -29.08 24.17 10.10
C LYS A 336 -27.61 24.39 9.73
N GLN A 337 -26.70 23.62 10.31
CA GLN A 337 -25.27 23.65 9.96
C GLN A 337 -25.05 23.32 8.47
N ARG A 338 -25.74 22.29 7.96
CA ARG A 338 -25.68 21.93 6.54
C ARG A 338 -26.27 22.98 5.63
N TYR A 339 -27.36 23.62 6.04
CA TYR A 339 -27.95 24.74 5.30
C TYR A 339 -26.93 25.87 5.16
N LEU A 340 -26.28 26.30 6.24
CA LEU A 340 -25.26 27.35 6.21
C LEU A 340 -24.04 26.95 5.38
N TYR A 341 -23.58 25.70 5.51
CA TYR A 341 -22.49 25.17 4.69
C TYR A 341 -22.77 25.25 3.18
N ARG A 342 -24.03 25.04 2.77
CA ARG A 342 -24.43 25.13 1.36
C ARG A 342 -24.73 26.55 0.90
N PHE A 343 -25.11 27.42 1.83
CA PHE A 343 -25.52 28.80 1.56
C PHE A 343 -24.31 29.70 1.30
N TRP A 344 -23.24 29.52 2.07
CA TRP A 344 -21.97 30.25 1.95
C TRP A 344 -21.00 29.51 1.04
#